data_AF-A0A3C0N8F8-F1
#
_entry.id   AF-A0A3C0N8F8-F1
#
_cell.length_a   1.000
_cell.length_b   1.000
_cell.length_c   1.000
_cell.angle_alpha   90.00
_cell.angle_beta   90.00
_cell.angle_gamma   90.00
#
_symmetry.space_group_name_H-M   'P 1'
#
loop_
_entity.id
_entity.type
_entity.pdbx_description
1 polymer ?
#
loop_
_entity_poly.entity_id
_entity_poly.type
_entity_poly.pdbx_seq_one_letter_code
_entity_poly.pdbx_strand_id
1 'polypeptide(L)' 'MTGSYAASFLPWILIPIVTWLLPAVVFGLLFIYIESDA' A
#
# COMPACT_ATOMS: atom_id res chain seq x y z
N MET A 1 -7.54 13.37 -13.32
CA MET A 1 -6.42 14.34 -13.29
C MET A 1 -5.14 13.58 -13.59
N THR A 2 -4.66 13.64 -14.83
CA THR A 2 -3.43 12.96 -15.26
C THR A 2 -2.43 14.03 -15.70
N GLY A 3 -1.21 13.99 -15.16
CA GLY A 3 -0.19 15.00 -15.45
C GLY A 3 0.58 14.74 -16.75
N SER A 4 1.31 15.77 -17.22
CA SER A 4 2.16 15.71 -18.42
C SER A 4 3.60 15.23 -18.17
N TYR A 5 3.94 14.85 -16.94
CA TYR A 5 5.26 14.32 -16.60
C TYR A 5 5.42 12.86 -17.07
N ALA A 6 6.66 12.41 -17.21
CA ALA A 6 6.97 11.04 -17.62
C ALA A 6 6.37 10.03 -16.64
N ALA A 7 5.77 8.96 -17.18
CA ALA A 7 5.11 7.91 -16.42
C ALA A 7 3.99 8.42 -15.48
N SER A 8 3.16 9.37 -15.95
CA SER A 8 2.06 9.94 -15.17
C SER A 8 0.92 8.97 -14.79
N PHE A 9 0.98 7.73 -15.24
CA PHE A 9 0.14 6.64 -14.73
C PHE A 9 0.61 6.12 -13.35
N LEU A 10 1.84 6.42 -12.91
CA LEU A 10 2.39 5.91 -11.66
C LEU A 10 1.58 6.31 -10.43
N PRO A 11 1.13 7.57 -10.24
CA PRO A 11 0.30 7.89 -9.08
C PRO A 11 -1.04 7.15 -9.09
N TRP A 12 -1.58 6.82 -10.26
CA TRP A 12 -2.82 6.06 -10.36
C TRP A 12 -2.68 4.65 -9.78
N ILE A 13 -1.51 4.02 -9.89
CA ILE A 13 -1.26 2.69 -9.32
C ILE A 13 -0.60 2.75 -7.93
N LEU A 14 0.36 3.64 -7.72
CA LEU A 14 1.12 3.73 -6.47
C LEU A 14 0.28 4.29 -5.33
N ILE A 15 -0.68 5.19 -5.59
CA ILE A 15 -1.57 5.68 -4.52
C ILE A 15 -2.41 4.52 -3.96
N PRO A 16 -3.21 3.77 -4.74
CA PRO A 16 -3.92 2.60 -4.21
C PRO A 16 -3.01 1.56 -3.55
N ILE A 17 -1.83 1.31 -4.12
CA ILE A 17 -0.88 0.38 -3.50
C ILE A 17 -0.44 0.88 -2.13
N VAL A 18 0.01 2.13 -2.00
CA VAL A 18 0.59 2.65 -0.75
C VAL A 18 -0.49 2.96 0.29
N THR A 19 -1.65 3.46 -0.12
CA THR A 19 -2.67 3.91 0.84
C THR A 19 -3.70 2.84 1.18
N TRP A 20 -3.85 1.78 0.38
CA TRP A 20 -4.81 0.70 0.63
C TRP A 20 -4.13 -0.67 0.78
N LEU A 21 -3.39 -1.12 -0.24
CA LEU A 21 -2.82 -2.47 -0.24
C LEU A 21 -1.73 -2.64 0.83
N LEU A 22 -0.79 -1.69 0.87
CA LEU A 22 0.31 -1.69 1.82
C LEU A 22 -0.20 -1.69 3.27
N PRO A 23 -1.11 -0.80 3.72
CA PRO A 23 -1.60 -0.86 5.09
C PRO A 23 -2.39 -2.13 5.36
N ALA A 24 -3.16 -2.66 4.40
CA ALA A 24 -3.86 -3.93 4.59
C ALA A 24 -2.89 -5.09 4.85
N VAL A 25 -1.82 -5.21 4.05
CA VAL A 25 -0.81 -6.25 4.21
C VAL A 25 0.01 -6.02 5.48
N VAL A 26 0.50 -4.80 5.72
CA VAL A 26 1.33 -4.48 6.89
C VAL A 26 0.54 -4.67 8.18
N PHE A 27 -0.71 -4.22 8.25
CA PHE A 27 -1.54 -4.47 9.43
C PHE A 27 -1.87 -5.96 9.60
N GLY A 28 -2.09 -6.71 8.52
CA GLY A 28 -2.23 -8.16 8.61
C GLY A 28 -0.99 -8.85 9.19
N LEU A 29 0.21 -8.46 8.72
CA LEU A 29 1.48 -8.99 9.24
C LEU A 29 1.74 -8.56 10.68
N LEU A 30 1.50 -7.29 11.02
CA LEU A 30 1.63 -6.79 12.39
C LEU A 30 0.62 -7.45 13.32
N PHE A 31 -0.60 -7.70 12.85
CA PHE A 31 -1.62 -8.42 13.60
C PHE A 31 -1.16 -9.85 13.92
N ILE A 32 -0.67 -10.59 12.91
CA ILE A 32 -0.09 -11.91 13.13
C ILE A 32 1.06 -11.81 14.14
N TYR A 33 1.94 -10.82 14.02
CA TYR A 33 3.07 -10.65 14.94
C TYR A 33 2.62 -10.42 16.40
N ILE A 34 1.63 -9.56 16.65
CA ILE A 34 1.19 -9.26 18.03
C ILE A 34 0.32 -10.38 18.64
N GLU A 35 -0.39 -11.15 17.81
CA GLU A 35 -1.21 -12.29 18.23
C GLU A 35 -0.44 -13.61 18.23
N SER A 36 0.82 -13.61 17.76
CA SER A 36 1.66 -14.80 17.84
C SER A 36 1.95 -15.09 19.31
N ASP A 37 1.40 -16.19 19.81
CA ASP A 37 1.77 -16.76 21.12
C ASP A 37 3.25 -17.19 21.10
N ALA A 38 3.81 -17.48 22.29
CA ALA A 38 5.23 -17.87 22.41
C ALA A 38 5.52 -19.25 21.79
#